data_AF-A0A076NK44-F1
#
_entry.id   AF-A0A076NK44-F1
#
_cell.length_a   1.000
_cell.length_b   1.000
_cell.length_c   1.000
_cell.angle_alpha   90.00
_cell.angle_beta   90.00
_cell.angle_gamma   90.00
#
_symmetry.space_group_name_H-M   'P 1'
#
loop_
_entity.id
_entity.type
_entity.pdbx_description
1 polymer ?
#
loop_
_entity_poly.entity_id
_entity_poly.type
_entity_poly.pdbx_seq_one_letter_code
_entity_poly.pdbx_strand_id
1 'polypeptide(L)'
;MQSRQYYAATIFVYLATLAYVLLRWDSIPDPIPVHFDAAGNPDRYEPKSFLAATALIWIGAVLSAAVACCVPPRSLVRRTANIPSTSPIPFSEANARRAELLTDKTGTFVAQTIFGMAVCTCLSVLSSTNLAPSGWLMPTVWIAFTIGVVVLAVALTLNTSKQVQALPTDEDEQTRNEHFRYAAGMGVYSEPQDPAPIAVFPSNPSKLQINTVHEHARRYLWRMGIALAASLAACVVFAAVM
;
A
#
# COMPACT_ATOMS: atom_id res chain seq x y z
N MET A 1 -12.60 -2.06 10.70
CA MET A 1 -12.81 -0.93 9.78
C MET A 1 -12.62 -1.40 8.35
N GLN A 2 -13.44 -0.94 7.41
CA GLN A 2 -13.23 -1.19 5.97
C GLN A 2 -12.05 -0.35 5.47
N SER A 3 -11.35 -0.78 4.42
CA SER A 3 -10.20 -0.06 3.82
C SER A 3 -10.47 1.42 3.56
N ARG A 4 -11.68 1.75 3.08
CA ARG A 4 -12.13 3.14 2.85
C ARG A 4 -12.10 4.00 4.11
N GLN A 5 -12.44 3.44 5.27
CA GLN A 5 -12.42 4.17 6.54
C GLN A 5 -10.99 4.51 6.97
N TYR A 6 -10.03 3.62 6.71
CA TYR A 6 -8.62 3.91 6.96
C TYR A 6 -8.11 5.02 6.04
N TYR A 7 -8.45 5.01 4.75
CA TYR A 7 -8.08 6.10 3.85
C TYR A 7 -8.69 7.44 4.27
N ALA A 8 -9.96 7.46 4.67
CA ALA A 8 -10.58 8.67 5.21
C ALA A 8 -9.89 9.16 6.49
N ALA A 9 -9.54 8.23 7.39
CA ALA A 9 -8.80 8.55 8.61
C ALA A 9 -7.39 9.08 8.30
N THR A 10 -6.69 8.52 7.32
CA THR A 10 -5.39 9.02 6.84
C THR A 10 -5.48 10.46 6.35
N ILE A 11 -6.45 10.76 5.48
CA ILE A 11 -6.67 12.12 4.97
C ILE A 11 -6.98 13.07 6.13
N PHE A 12 -7.86 12.65 7.03
CA PHE A 12 -8.20 13.44 8.22
C PHE A 12 -6.97 13.74 9.08
N VAL A 13 -6.12 12.74 9.36
CA VAL A 13 -4.89 12.92 10.15
C VAL A 13 -3.97 13.94 9.50
N TYR A 14 -3.70 13.82 8.19
CA TYR A 14 -2.85 14.79 7.50
C TYR A 14 -3.41 16.21 7.53
N LEU A 15 -4.71 16.38 7.25
CA LEU A 15 -5.36 17.69 7.25
C LEU A 15 -5.44 18.30 8.65
N ALA A 16 -5.74 17.49 9.66
CA ALA A 16 -5.80 17.93 11.06
C ALA A 16 -4.43 18.37 11.56
N THR A 17 -3.37 17.61 11.25
CA THR A 17 -1.99 18.00 11.60
C THR A 17 -1.57 19.26 10.87
N LEU A 18 -1.86 19.39 9.57
CA LEU A 18 -1.56 20.60 8.81
C LEU A 18 -2.27 21.83 9.42
N ALA A 19 -3.57 21.72 9.71
CA ALA A 19 -4.34 22.79 10.35
C ALA A 19 -3.76 23.16 11.72
N TYR A 20 -3.39 22.16 12.52
CA TYR A 20 -2.80 22.38 13.85
C TYR A 20 -1.44 23.11 13.78
N VAL A 21 -0.57 22.72 12.85
CA VAL A 21 0.72 23.40 12.60
C VAL A 21 0.49 24.86 12.21
N LEU A 22 -0.48 25.13 11.32
CA LEU A 22 -0.81 26.49 10.88
C LEU A 22 -1.40 27.34 12.02
N LEU A 23 -2.27 26.77 12.84
CA LEU A 23 -2.85 27.47 14.01
C LEU A 23 -1.80 27.77 15.09
N ARG A 24 -0.71 27.01 15.12
CA ARG A 24 0.39 27.17 16.07
C ARG A 24 1.63 27.80 15.44
N TRP A 25 1.49 28.41 14.26
CA TRP A 25 2.62 28.90 13.47
C TRP A 25 3.59 29.75 14.28
N ASP A 26 3.09 30.70 15.07
CA ASP A 26 3.93 31.62 15.86
C ASP A 26 4.73 30.92 16.98
N SER A 27 4.30 29.74 17.42
CA SER A 27 5.00 28.94 18.43
C SER A 27 6.10 28.04 17.86
N ILE A 28 6.13 27.86 16.53
CA ILE A 28 7.13 27.01 15.87
C ILE A 28 8.50 27.72 15.92
N PRO A 29 9.56 27.03 16.36
CA PRO A 29 10.90 27.60 16.47
C PRO A 29 11.47 28.00 15.10
N ASP A 30 12.37 28.97 15.12
CA ASP A 30 13.23 29.33 13.99
C ASP A 30 14.69 29.33 14.49
N PRO A 31 15.54 28.38 14.06
CA PRO A 31 15.32 27.40 12.99
C PRO A 31 14.53 26.15 13.41
N ILE A 32 14.03 25.39 12.43
CA ILE A 32 13.29 24.14 12.62
C ILE A 32 14.25 22.94 12.47
N PRO A 33 14.21 21.95 13.39
CA PRO A 33 14.92 20.70 13.22
C PRO A 33 14.35 19.84 12.08
N VAL A 34 15.21 19.45 11.14
CA VAL A 34 14.87 18.65 9.95
C VAL A 34 15.48 17.25 9.95
N HIS A 35 16.43 16.98 10.85
CA HIS A 35 17.02 15.66 11.06
C HIS A 35 17.18 15.40 12.56
N PHE A 36 17.13 14.12 12.93
CA PHE A 36 17.32 13.65 14.29
C PHE A 36 18.32 12.49 14.29
N ASP A 37 19.22 12.48 15.26
CA ASP A 37 20.17 11.40 15.48
C ASP A 37 19.48 10.12 16.02
N ALA A 38 20.26 9.06 16.21
CA ALA A 38 19.75 7.78 16.73
C ALA A 38 19.19 7.86 18.17
N ALA A 39 19.57 8.89 18.94
CA ALA A 39 19.03 9.15 20.27
C ALA A 39 17.76 10.02 20.22
N GLY A 40 17.34 10.46 19.03
CA GLY A 40 16.18 11.31 18.82
C GLY A 40 16.45 12.79 19.14
N ASN A 41 17.71 13.21 19.22
CA ASN A 41 18.08 14.61 19.37
C ASN A 41 18.22 15.26 17.98
N PRO A 42 17.80 16.53 17.81
CA PRO A 42 18.00 17.21 16.56
C PRO A 42 19.47 17.57 16.32
N ASP A 43 19.98 17.24 15.13
CA ASP A 43 21.38 17.43 14.71
C ASP A 43 21.51 18.24 13.39
N ARG A 44 20.41 18.48 12.67
CA ARG A 44 20.33 19.40 11.52
C ARG A 44 19.09 20.29 11.60
N TYR A 45 19.24 21.53 11.18
CA TYR A 45 18.23 22.58 11.24
C TYR A 45 18.11 23.32 9.91
N GLU A 46 16.93 23.85 9.60
CA GLU A 46 16.66 24.73 8.46
C GLU A 46 15.90 25.99 8.92
N PRO A 47 16.04 27.13 8.21
CA PRO A 47 15.22 28.31 8.48
C PRO A 47 13.73 28.00 8.43
N LYS A 48 12.97 28.59 9.35
CA LYS A 48 11.52 28.40 9.39
C LYS A 48 10.88 28.88 8.08
N SER A 49 10.28 27.93 7.38
CA SER A 49 9.49 28.17 6.18
C SER A 49 8.29 27.24 6.17
N PHE A 50 7.26 27.59 5.40
CA PHE A 50 6.07 26.75 5.28
C PHE A 50 6.44 25.33 4.83
N LEU A 51 7.38 25.22 3.88
CA LEU A 51 7.84 23.92 3.39
C LEU A 51 8.62 23.16 4.46
N ALA A 52 9.60 23.77 5.12
CA ALA A 52 10.38 23.11 6.17
C ALA A 52 9.50 22.59 7.33
N ALA A 53 8.46 23.35 7.70
CA ALA A 53 7.54 22.98 8.76
C ALA A 53 6.53 21.89 8.37
N THR A 54 6.26 21.68 7.06
CA THR A 54 5.17 20.79 6.59
C THR A 54 5.60 19.70 5.61
N ALA A 55 6.88 19.64 5.20
CA ALA A 55 7.35 18.74 4.15
C ALA A 55 7.03 17.26 4.41
N LEU A 56 7.18 16.79 5.65
CA LEU A 56 6.87 15.40 6.01
C LEU A 56 5.37 15.06 5.86
N ILE A 57 4.46 16.04 5.99
CA ILE A 57 3.03 15.85 5.67
C ILE A 57 2.87 15.57 4.17
N TRP A 58 3.51 16.37 3.33
CA TRP A 58 3.42 16.23 1.87
C TRP A 58 4.10 14.95 1.36
N ILE A 59 5.30 14.64 1.86
CA ILE A 59 6.00 13.39 1.57
C ILE A 59 5.14 12.20 2.00
N GLY A 60 4.60 12.23 3.23
CA GLY A 60 3.71 11.19 3.74
C GLY A 60 2.46 11.01 2.87
N ALA A 61 1.81 12.11 2.47
CA ALA A 61 0.62 12.07 1.62
C ALA A 61 0.91 11.49 0.23
N VAL A 62 2.03 11.89 -0.40
CA VAL A 62 2.45 11.36 -1.71
C VAL A 62 2.77 9.87 -1.63
N LEU A 63 3.54 9.44 -0.62
CA LEU A 63 3.86 8.03 -0.41
C LEU A 63 2.60 7.21 -0.13
N SER A 64 1.69 7.72 0.70
CA SER A 64 0.41 7.08 0.99
C SER A 64 -0.43 6.87 -0.27
N ALA A 65 -0.52 7.90 -1.14
CA ALA A 65 -1.24 7.80 -2.41
C ALA A 65 -0.58 6.80 -3.37
N ALA A 66 0.75 6.79 -3.44
CA ALA A 66 1.49 5.87 -4.30
C ALA A 66 1.32 4.41 -3.86
N VAL A 67 1.44 4.14 -2.56
CA VAL A 67 1.24 2.79 -2.00
C VAL A 67 -0.23 2.33 -2.18
N ALA A 68 -1.21 3.22 -2.05
CA ALA A 68 -2.61 2.88 -2.33
C ALA A 68 -2.84 2.46 -3.79
N CYS A 69 -2.12 3.05 -4.74
CA CYS A 69 -2.18 2.68 -6.16
C CYS A 69 -1.61 1.28 -6.47
N CYS A 70 -0.80 0.72 -5.57
CA CYS A 70 -0.28 -0.65 -5.65
C CYS A 70 -1.31 -1.73 -5.27
N VAL A 71 -2.51 -1.34 -4.81
CA VAL A 71 -3.59 -2.29 -4.54
C VAL A 71 -4.41 -2.50 -5.82
N PRO A 72 -4.57 -3.75 -6.31
CA PRO A 72 -5.41 -4.01 -7.47
C PRO A 72 -6.86 -3.64 -7.16
N PRO A 73 -7.57 -2.94 -8.07
CA PRO A 73 -8.96 -2.58 -7.83
C PRO A 73 -9.83 -3.84 -7.90
N ARG A 74 -10.77 -3.99 -6.97
CA ARG A 74 -11.70 -5.13 -6.94
C ARG A 74 -12.46 -5.32 -8.26
N SER A 75 -12.72 -4.24 -8.99
CA SER A 75 -13.34 -4.26 -10.32
C SER A 75 -12.52 -4.98 -11.39
N LEU A 76 -11.25 -5.31 -11.13
CA LEU A 76 -10.39 -6.07 -12.03
C LEU A 76 -10.56 -7.57 -11.83
N VAL A 77 -10.90 -8.03 -10.62
CA VAL A 77 -10.90 -9.46 -10.25
C VAL A 77 -11.92 -10.27 -11.04
N ARG A 78 -13.14 -9.76 -11.21
CA ARG A 78 -14.23 -10.44 -11.92
C ARG A 78 -14.35 -10.05 -13.40
N ARG A 79 -13.43 -9.26 -13.94
CA ARG A 79 -13.44 -9.00 -15.39
C ARG A 79 -13.05 -10.27 -16.11
N THR A 80 -13.68 -10.50 -17.26
CA THR A 80 -13.33 -11.59 -18.15
C THR A 80 -12.98 -11.02 -19.51
N ALA A 81 -12.02 -11.65 -20.18
CA ALA A 81 -11.78 -11.39 -21.59
C ALA A 81 -12.68 -12.28 -22.46
N ASN A 82 -13.05 -11.79 -23.64
CA ASN A 82 -13.73 -12.59 -24.65
C ASN A 82 -12.74 -13.57 -25.25
N ILE A 83 -12.77 -14.81 -24.77
CA ILE A 83 -11.93 -15.92 -25.24
C ILE A 83 -12.83 -16.93 -25.96
N PRO A 84 -12.34 -17.62 -27.02
CA PRO A 84 -13.11 -18.67 -27.66
C PRO A 84 -13.64 -19.70 -26.65
N SER A 85 -14.88 -20.14 -26.83
CA SER A 85 -15.53 -21.15 -25.98
C SER A 85 -14.83 -22.51 -25.99
N THR A 86 -13.89 -22.72 -26.92
CA THR A 86 -13.04 -23.90 -27.04
C THR A 86 -11.73 -23.78 -26.24
N SER A 87 -11.54 -22.70 -25.47
CA SER A 87 -10.33 -22.55 -24.65
C SER A 87 -10.21 -23.67 -23.64
N PRO A 88 -9.01 -24.27 -23.47
CA PRO A 88 -8.78 -25.30 -22.47
C PRO A 88 -8.81 -24.75 -21.02
N ILE A 89 -8.83 -23.43 -20.85
CA ILE A 89 -8.79 -22.77 -19.55
C ILE A 89 -10.16 -22.11 -19.28
N PRO A 90 -11.03 -22.74 -18.48
CA PRO A 90 -12.31 -22.13 -18.13
C PRO A 90 -12.11 -20.95 -17.16
N PHE A 91 -13.13 -20.09 -17.09
CA PHE A 91 -13.24 -19.10 -16.01
C PHE A 91 -13.82 -19.79 -14.78
N SER A 92 -13.11 -19.75 -13.65
CA SER A 92 -13.57 -20.35 -12.39
C SER A 92 -14.13 -19.29 -11.44
N GLU A 93 -15.35 -19.51 -10.96
CA GLU A 93 -15.97 -18.68 -9.93
C GLU A 93 -15.30 -18.87 -8.57
N ALA A 94 -14.85 -20.09 -8.24
CA ALA A 94 -14.09 -20.35 -7.02
C ALA A 94 -12.77 -19.56 -7.02
N ASN A 95 -12.03 -19.56 -8.14
CA ASN A 95 -10.78 -18.81 -8.24
C ASN A 95 -11.01 -17.30 -8.15
N ALA A 96 -12.06 -16.79 -8.81
CA ALA A 96 -12.46 -15.38 -8.70
C ALA A 96 -12.76 -14.99 -7.24
N ARG A 97 -13.49 -15.82 -6.48
CA ARG A 97 -13.75 -15.59 -5.05
C ARG A 97 -12.46 -15.58 -4.21
N ARG A 98 -11.49 -16.46 -4.50
CA ARG A 98 -10.17 -16.45 -3.83
C ARG A 98 -9.42 -15.15 -4.13
N ALA A 99 -9.42 -14.71 -5.39
CA ALA A 99 -8.80 -13.46 -5.80
C ALA A 99 -9.48 -12.24 -5.17
N GLU A 100 -10.82 -12.25 -5.00
CA GLU A 100 -11.57 -11.19 -4.31
C GLU A 100 -11.17 -11.11 -2.84
N LEU A 101 -11.14 -12.25 -2.15
CA LEU A 101 -10.72 -12.34 -0.76
C LEU A 101 -9.29 -11.80 -0.58
N LEU A 102 -8.34 -12.27 -1.39
CA LEU A 102 -6.95 -11.79 -1.34
C LEU A 102 -6.84 -10.30 -1.61
N THR A 103 -7.58 -9.79 -2.60
CA THR A 103 -7.62 -8.35 -2.93
C THR A 103 -8.18 -7.53 -1.76
N ASP A 104 -9.28 -7.95 -1.14
CA ASP A 104 -9.89 -7.25 -0.01
C ASP A 104 -8.97 -7.26 1.23
N LYS A 105 -8.34 -8.39 1.53
CA LYS A 105 -7.40 -8.52 2.66
C LYS A 105 -6.13 -7.72 2.44
N THR A 106 -5.58 -7.75 1.23
CA THR A 106 -4.41 -6.94 0.82
C THR A 106 -4.74 -5.46 0.90
N GLY A 107 -5.90 -5.04 0.38
CA GLY A 107 -6.33 -3.64 0.45
C GLY A 107 -6.54 -3.15 1.88
N THR A 108 -7.02 -4.01 2.78
CA THR A 108 -7.15 -3.68 4.21
C THR A 108 -5.78 -3.54 4.88
N PHE A 109 -4.87 -4.49 4.64
CA PHE A 109 -3.49 -4.44 5.13
C PHE A 109 -2.75 -3.17 4.69
N VAL A 110 -2.85 -2.83 3.41
CA VAL A 110 -2.23 -1.64 2.84
C VAL A 110 -2.83 -0.37 3.46
N ALA A 111 -4.17 -0.30 3.59
CA ALA A 111 -4.82 0.87 4.18
C ALA A 111 -4.44 1.06 5.67
N GLN A 112 -4.30 -0.03 6.43
CA GLN A 112 -3.80 0.02 7.82
C GLN A 112 -2.36 0.49 7.91
N THR A 113 -1.49 -0.01 7.02
CA THR A 113 -0.08 0.41 6.94
C THR A 113 0.04 1.89 6.59
N ILE A 114 -0.74 2.36 5.61
CA ILE A 114 -0.81 3.78 5.23
C ILE A 114 -1.29 4.65 6.39
N PHE A 115 -2.32 4.22 7.12
CA PHE A 115 -2.79 4.94 8.30
C PHE A 115 -1.72 5.02 9.40
N GLY A 116 -1.05 3.92 9.71
CA GLY A 116 0.06 3.91 10.67
C GLY A 116 1.20 4.85 10.25
N MET A 117 1.59 4.79 8.97
CA MET A 117 2.61 5.68 8.39
C MET A 117 2.21 7.16 8.50
N ALA A 118 0.94 7.48 8.26
CA ALA A 118 0.42 8.84 8.40
C ALA A 118 0.50 9.34 9.84
N VAL A 119 0.18 8.50 10.83
CA VAL A 119 0.34 8.84 12.25
C VAL A 119 1.82 9.08 12.59
N CYS A 120 2.73 8.20 12.17
CA CYS A 120 4.16 8.35 12.41
C CYS A 120 4.72 9.64 11.80
N THR A 121 4.44 9.88 10.52
CA THR A 121 4.91 11.10 9.83
C THR A 121 4.33 12.38 10.45
N CYS A 122 3.04 12.39 10.82
CA CYS A 122 2.43 13.54 11.48
C CYS A 122 3.01 13.78 12.88
N LEU A 123 3.27 12.73 13.66
CA LEU A 123 3.95 12.86 14.95
C LEU A 123 5.37 13.41 14.78
N SER A 124 6.11 12.97 13.76
CA SER A 124 7.43 13.53 13.43
C SER A 124 7.37 15.01 13.09
N VAL A 125 6.34 15.46 12.35
CA VAL A 125 6.11 16.90 12.08
C VAL A 125 5.86 17.67 13.38
N LEU A 126 5.01 17.14 14.26
CA LEU A 126 4.70 17.80 15.53
C LEU A 126 5.92 17.89 16.45
N SER A 127 6.75 16.85 16.49
CA SER A 127 8.01 16.88 17.24
C SER A 127 9.03 17.84 16.63
N SER A 128 9.17 17.88 15.30
CA SER A 128 10.04 18.85 14.61
C SER A 128 9.62 20.29 14.84
N THR A 129 8.32 20.55 14.94
CA THR A 129 7.79 21.90 15.16
C THR A 129 7.73 22.29 16.65
N ASN A 130 8.28 21.46 17.54
CA ASN A 130 8.21 21.62 19.00
C ASN A 130 6.78 21.71 19.55
N LEU A 131 5.81 21.13 18.83
CA LEU A 131 4.40 21.05 19.20
C LEU A 131 4.03 19.72 19.88
N ALA A 132 4.96 18.76 19.87
CA ALA A 132 4.92 17.53 20.63
C ALA A 132 6.32 17.22 21.19
N PRO A 133 6.44 16.41 22.26
CA PRO A 133 7.74 16.03 22.81
C PRO A 133 8.64 15.40 21.75
N SER A 134 9.90 15.83 21.72
CA SER A 134 10.99 15.21 20.95
C SER A 134 11.77 14.20 21.83
N GLY A 135 12.76 13.49 21.26
CA GLY A 135 13.51 12.43 21.96
C GLY A 135 12.98 11.02 21.68
N TRP A 136 13.02 10.14 22.69
CA TRP A 136 12.68 8.70 22.57
C TRP A 136 11.26 8.38 22.06
N LEU A 137 10.35 9.35 22.08
CA LEU A 137 9.02 9.20 21.48
C LEU A 137 9.12 8.82 19.99
N MET A 138 10.00 9.50 19.23
CA MET A 138 10.12 9.28 17.79
C MET A 138 10.66 7.88 17.45
N PRO A 139 11.82 7.43 17.98
CA PRO A 139 12.27 6.06 17.79
C PRO A 139 11.23 5.03 18.22
N THR A 140 10.57 5.23 19.36
CA THR A 140 9.59 4.29 19.89
C THR A 140 8.39 4.14 18.95
N VAL A 141 7.84 5.24 18.46
CA VAL A 141 6.69 5.23 17.52
C VAL A 141 7.07 4.52 16.22
N TRP A 142 8.25 4.80 15.66
CA TRP A 142 8.71 4.16 14.42
C TRP A 142 9.03 2.66 14.61
N ILE A 143 9.60 2.27 15.74
CA ILE A 143 9.83 0.86 16.11
C ILE A 143 8.49 0.14 16.27
N ALA A 144 7.55 0.72 17.03
CA ALA A 144 6.24 0.14 17.25
C ALA A 144 5.46 -0.01 15.94
N PHE A 145 5.51 0.99 15.06
CA PHE A 145 4.94 0.92 13.71
C PHE A 145 5.57 -0.21 12.90
N THR A 146 6.90 -0.31 12.87
CA THR A 146 7.62 -1.34 12.11
C THR A 146 7.25 -2.74 12.59
N ILE A 147 7.27 -2.97 13.90
CA ILE A 147 6.83 -4.24 14.52
C ILE A 147 5.37 -4.51 14.18
N GLY A 148 4.50 -3.50 14.27
CA GLY A 148 3.09 -3.60 13.93
C GLY A 148 2.85 -4.04 12.48
N VAL A 149 3.58 -3.46 11.52
CA VAL A 149 3.52 -3.84 10.11
C VAL A 149 3.99 -5.28 9.91
N VAL A 150 5.08 -5.70 10.56
CA VAL A 150 5.57 -7.10 10.48
C VAL A 150 4.53 -8.07 11.04
N VAL A 151 3.98 -7.79 12.22
CA VAL A 151 2.93 -8.61 12.83
C VAL A 151 1.70 -8.69 11.91
N LEU A 152 1.29 -7.57 11.34
CA LEU A 152 0.15 -7.52 10.44
C LEU A 152 0.40 -8.27 9.13
N ALA A 153 1.62 -8.21 8.58
CA ALA A 153 2.02 -8.96 7.39
C ALA A 153 2.07 -10.48 7.64
N VAL A 154 2.58 -10.90 8.78
CA VAL A 154 2.56 -12.31 9.22
C VAL A 154 1.11 -12.77 9.39
N ALA A 155 0.28 -11.99 10.09
CA ALA A 155 -1.14 -12.30 10.28
C ALA A 155 -1.90 -12.37 8.95
N LEU A 156 -1.64 -11.45 8.02
CA LEU A 156 -2.21 -11.47 6.67
C LEU A 156 -1.84 -12.77 5.96
N THR A 157 -0.56 -13.14 5.96
CA THR A 157 -0.06 -14.34 5.27
C THR A 157 -0.68 -15.61 5.84
N LEU A 158 -0.64 -15.79 7.17
CA LEU A 158 -1.13 -16.99 7.83
C LEU A 158 -2.65 -17.12 7.77
N ASN A 159 -3.39 -16.05 8.04
CA ASN A 159 -4.85 -16.10 8.09
C ASN A 159 -5.47 -16.14 6.71
N THR A 160 -4.92 -15.39 5.75
CA THR A 160 -5.47 -15.37 4.38
C THR A 160 -5.17 -16.67 3.66
N SER A 161 -3.98 -17.26 3.84
CA SER A 161 -3.69 -18.59 3.27
C SER A 161 -4.71 -19.64 3.74
N LYS A 162 -5.00 -19.69 5.05
CA LYS A 162 -6.03 -20.58 5.62
C LYS A 162 -7.42 -20.31 5.05
N GLN A 163 -7.84 -19.04 4.97
CA GLN A 163 -9.16 -18.67 4.46
C GLN A 163 -9.31 -18.94 2.96
N VAL A 164 -8.25 -18.69 2.19
CA VAL A 164 -8.20 -19.04 0.77
C VAL A 164 -8.35 -20.54 0.62
N GLN A 165 -7.55 -21.36 1.31
CA GLN A 165 -7.63 -22.83 1.22
C GLN A 165 -8.97 -23.41 1.67
N ALA A 166 -9.66 -22.76 2.59
CA ALA A 166 -10.97 -23.20 3.08
C ALA A 166 -12.12 -23.01 2.06
N LEU A 167 -11.92 -22.19 1.01
CA LEU A 167 -12.93 -22.01 -0.03
C LEU A 167 -13.06 -23.29 -0.89
N PRO A 168 -14.29 -23.72 -1.21
CA PRO A 168 -14.52 -24.91 -2.02
C PRO A 168 -13.98 -24.71 -3.44
N THR A 169 -13.39 -25.76 -3.98
CA THR A 169 -12.86 -25.80 -5.35
C THR A 169 -13.96 -26.28 -6.29
N ASP A 170 -14.23 -25.55 -7.38
CA ASP A 170 -15.13 -25.99 -8.45
C ASP A 170 -14.38 -26.82 -9.51
N GLU A 171 -15.12 -27.50 -10.39
CA GLU A 171 -14.54 -28.32 -11.47
C GLU A 171 -13.66 -27.46 -12.41
N ASP A 172 -14.12 -26.25 -12.72
CA ASP A 172 -13.37 -25.28 -13.53
C ASP A 172 -12.02 -24.91 -12.88
N GLU A 173 -11.96 -24.73 -11.56
CA GLU A 173 -10.71 -24.48 -10.83
C GLU A 173 -9.80 -25.71 -10.85
N GLN A 174 -10.34 -26.93 -10.81
CA GLN A 174 -9.52 -28.14 -10.93
C GLN A 174 -8.85 -28.20 -12.31
N THR A 175 -9.60 -27.99 -13.39
CA THR A 175 -9.06 -27.94 -14.75
C THR A 175 -8.01 -26.83 -14.90
N ARG A 176 -8.28 -25.63 -14.37
CA ARG A 176 -7.29 -24.54 -14.34
C ARG A 176 -6.04 -24.91 -13.55
N ASN A 177 -6.19 -25.56 -12.40
CA ASN A 177 -5.07 -25.94 -11.53
C ASN A 177 -4.18 -26.98 -12.18
N GLU A 178 -4.72 -27.89 -13.00
CA GLU A 178 -3.93 -28.82 -13.80
C GLU A 178 -3.09 -28.07 -14.85
N HIS A 179 -3.69 -27.10 -15.55
CA HIS A 179 -2.99 -26.27 -16.51
C HIS A 179 -1.88 -25.42 -15.86
N PHE A 180 -2.20 -24.77 -14.73
CA PHE A 180 -1.26 -23.89 -14.01
C PHE A 180 -0.46 -24.60 -12.90
N ARG A 181 -0.41 -25.93 -12.88
CA ARG A 181 0.20 -26.72 -11.79
C ARG A 181 1.64 -26.33 -11.51
N TYR A 182 2.39 -26.07 -12.56
CA TYR A 182 3.80 -25.67 -12.50
C TYR A 182 4.01 -24.18 -12.80
N ALA A 183 2.94 -23.44 -13.03
CA ALA A 183 3.02 -22.00 -13.18
C ALA A 183 3.30 -21.39 -11.80
N ALA A 184 4.50 -20.85 -11.63
CA ALA A 184 4.89 -20.06 -10.48
C ALA A 184 5.39 -18.70 -11.00
N GLY A 185 4.70 -17.63 -10.63
CA GLY A 185 5.03 -16.27 -11.04
C GLY A 185 5.34 -15.39 -9.84
N MET A 186 6.19 -14.39 -10.05
CA MET A 186 6.48 -13.30 -9.10
C MET A 186 5.34 -12.25 -9.08
N GLY A 187 4.08 -12.68 -9.14
CA GLY A 187 2.89 -11.82 -9.14
C GLY A 187 2.39 -11.41 -10.53
N VAL A 188 3.07 -11.83 -11.60
CA VAL A 188 2.65 -11.60 -12.99
C VAL A 188 2.83 -12.87 -13.81
N TYR A 189 1.98 -13.05 -14.83
CA TYR A 189 2.08 -14.10 -15.83
C TYR A 189 1.49 -13.63 -17.16
N SER A 190 1.65 -14.42 -18.21
CA SER A 190 1.12 -14.12 -19.55
C SER A 190 0.52 -15.39 -20.13
N GLU A 191 -0.81 -15.46 -20.19
CA GLU A 191 -1.53 -16.59 -20.80
C GLU A 191 -2.72 -16.05 -21.62
N PRO A 192 -2.63 -16.04 -22.96
CA PRO A 192 -3.70 -15.52 -23.81
C PRO A 192 -5.01 -16.31 -23.75
N GLN A 193 -4.95 -17.59 -23.38
CA GLN A 193 -6.12 -18.46 -23.29
C GLN A 193 -6.86 -18.37 -21.94
N ASP A 194 -6.28 -17.70 -20.95
CA ASP A 194 -6.90 -17.51 -19.63
C ASP A 194 -7.84 -16.29 -19.63
N PRO A 195 -9.15 -16.49 -19.39
CA PRO A 195 -10.12 -15.39 -19.39
C PRO A 195 -9.94 -14.43 -18.22
N ALA A 196 -9.24 -14.83 -17.16
CA ALA A 196 -9.05 -14.04 -15.96
C ALA A 196 -7.85 -13.06 -16.08
N PRO A 197 -8.03 -11.75 -15.78
CA PRO A 197 -6.94 -10.78 -15.67
C PRO A 197 -6.18 -10.87 -14.34
N ILE A 198 -6.81 -11.45 -13.31
CA ILE A 198 -6.20 -11.75 -12.03
C ILE A 198 -6.62 -13.17 -11.65
N ALA A 199 -5.66 -13.98 -11.25
CA ALA A 199 -5.89 -15.34 -10.78
C ALA A 199 -5.12 -15.61 -9.49
N VAL A 200 -5.50 -16.71 -8.83
CA VAL A 200 -4.73 -17.31 -7.74
C VAL A 200 -4.24 -18.66 -8.22
N PHE A 201 -2.94 -18.90 -8.13
CA PHE A 201 -2.36 -20.17 -8.56
C PHE A 201 -2.23 -21.17 -7.40
N PRO A 202 -2.36 -22.47 -7.67
CA PRO A 202 -2.26 -23.51 -6.64
C PRO A 202 -0.87 -23.56 -6.01
N SER A 203 0.17 -23.22 -6.78
CA SER A 203 1.56 -23.13 -6.30
C SER A 203 1.79 -22.00 -5.29
N ASN A 204 0.94 -20.97 -5.29
CA ASN A 204 1.09 -19.76 -4.48
C ASN A 204 -0.29 -19.22 -4.04
N PRO A 205 -1.01 -19.91 -3.14
CA PRO A 205 -2.40 -19.57 -2.77
C PRO A 205 -2.51 -18.25 -1.98
N SER A 206 -1.39 -17.65 -1.57
CA SER A 206 -1.35 -16.38 -0.85
C SER A 206 -1.00 -15.18 -1.74
N LYS A 207 -0.90 -15.36 -3.07
CA LYS A 207 -0.48 -14.31 -4.01
C LYS A 207 -1.51 -14.13 -5.11
N LEU A 208 -1.75 -12.88 -5.46
CA LEU A 208 -2.44 -12.51 -6.69
C LEU A 208 -1.46 -12.61 -7.86
N GLN A 209 -1.89 -13.24 -8.95
CA GLN A 209 -1.16 -13.32 -10.21
C GLN A 209 -1.88 -12.47 -11.24
N ILE A 210 -1.18 -11.53 -11.85
CA ILE A 210 -1.75 -10.58 -12.80
C ILE A 210 -1.39 -11.01 -14.22
N ASN A 211 -2.40 -11.22 -15.07
CA ASN A 211 -2.21 -11.64 -16.45
C ASN A 211 -1.97 -10.43 -17.36
N THR A 212 -0.74 -10.28 -17.87
CA THR A 212 -0.32 -9.11 -18.65
C THR A 212 -0.83 -9.10 -20.10
N VAL A 213 -1.46 -10.19 -20.57
CA VAL A 213 -2.11 -10.21 -21.89
C VAL A 213 -3.32 -9.28 -21.91
N HIS A 214 -4.00 -9.13 -20.77
CA HIS A 214 -5.21 -8.32 -20.65
C HIS A 214 -4.91 -6.84 -20.48
N GLU A 215 -5.56 -6.00 -21.29
CA GLU A 215 -5.31 -4.56 -21.31
C GLU A 215 -5.56 -3.92 -19.94
N HIS A 216 -6.63 -4.31 -19.25
CA HIS A 216 -6.95 -3.77 -17.93
C HIS A 216 -5.88 -4.09 -16.87
N ALA A 217 -5.28 -5.28 -16.94
CA ALA A 217 -4.18 -5.68 -16.07
C ALA A 217 -2.91 -4.86 -16.39
N ARG A 218 -2.58 -4.65 -17.67
CA ARG A 218 -1.48 -3.75 -18.07
C ARG A 218 -1.69 -2.32 -17.61
N ARG A 219 -2.89 -1.76 -17.80
CA ARG A 219 -3.23 -0.41 -17.35
C ARG A 219 -3.08 -0.26 -15.83
N TYR A 220 -3.44 -1.29 -15.06
CA TYR A 220 -3.20 -1.34 -13.62
C TYR A 220 -1.69 -1.29 -13.30
N LEU A 221 -0.88 -2.14 -13.94
CA LEU A 221 0.58 -2.16 -13.72
C LEU A 221 1.24 -0.84 -14.11
N TRP A 222 0.81 -0.23 -15.22
CA TRP A 222 1.26 1.11 -15.63
C TRP A 222 0.93 2.17 -14.60
N ARG A 223 -0.31 2.19 -14.09
CA ARG A 223 -0.72 3.13 -13.03
C ARG A 223 0.13 2.95 -11.78
N MET A 224 0.38 1.71 -11.36
CA MET A 224 1.26 1.39 -10.23
C MET A 224 2.68 1.91 -10.47
N GLY A 225 3.27 1.62 -11.65
CA GLY A 225 4.61 2.07 -12.01
C GLY A 225 4.74 3.60 -12.05
N ILE A 226 3.77 4.28 -12.66
CA ILE A 226 3.73 5.76 -12.70
C ILE A 226 3.61 6.33 -11.28
N ALA A 227 2.75 5.78 -10.43
CA ALA A 227 2.58 6.25 -9.07
C ALA A 227 3.87 6.11 -8.24
N LEU A 228 4.56 4.98 -8.35
CA LEU A 228 5.85 4.76 -7.69
C LEU A 228 6.92 5.72 -8.21
N ALA A 229 7.07 5.85 -9.53
CA ALA A 229 8.04 6.76 -10.14
C ALA A 229 7.77 8.23 -9.76
N ALA A 230 6.51 8.67 -9.81
CA ALA A 230 6.11 10.01 -9.41
C ALA A 230 6.40 10.27 -7.92
N SER A 231 6.19 9.27 -7.05
CA SER A 231 6.50 9.40 -5.62
C SER A 231 8.00 9.55 -5.35
N LEU A 232 8.85 8.80 -6.06
CA LEU A 232 10.31 8.94 -5.95
C LEU A 232 10.77 10.31 -6.45
N ALA A 233 10.25 10.77 -7.59
CA ALA A 233 10.53 12.09 -8.11
C ALA A 233 10.11 13.20 -7.12
N ALA A 234 8.93 13.08 -6.52
CA ALA A 234 8.47 14.01 -5.50
C ALA A 234 9.40 14.06 -4.28
N CYS A 235 9.83 12.90 -3.76
CA CYS A 235 10.79 12.84 -2.65
C CYS A 235 12.12 13.53 -3.02
N VAL A 236 12.63 13.32 -4.24
CA VAL A 236 13.85 13.99 -4.72
C VAL A 236 13.65 15.51 -4.82
N VAL A 237 12.51 15.97 -5.34
CA VAL A 237 12.19 17.40 -5.41
C VAL A 237 12.11 18.02 -4.02
N PHE A 238 11.44 17.36 -3.06
CA PHE A 238 11.40 17.84 -1.68
C PHE A 238 12.80 17.91 -1.07
N ALA A 239 13.65 16.91 -1.30
CA ALA A 239 15.03 16.91 -0.80
C ALA A 239 15.93 17.96 -1.47
N ALA A 240 15.61 18.42 -2.67
CA ALA A 240 16.39 19.44 -3.39
C ALA A 240 15.96 20.88 -3.09
N VAL A 241 14.71 21.08 -2.62
CA VAL A 241 14.12 22.40 -2.35
C VAL A 241 14.14 22.74 -0.85
N MET A 242 14.36 21.75 0.02
CA MET A 242 14.63 21.92 1.45
C MET A 242 16.13 21.94 1.73
#